data_AF-A0A831SPD5-F1
#
_entry.id   AF-A0A831SPD5-F1
#
_cell.length_a   1.000
_cell.length_b   1.000
_cell.length_c   1.000
_cell.angle_alpha   90.00
_cell.angle_beta   90.00
_cell.angle_gamma   90.00
#
_symmetry.space_group_name_H-M   'P 1'
#
loop_
_entity.id
_entity.type
_entity.pdbx_description
1 polymer ?
#
loop_
_entity_poly.entity_id
_entity_poly.type
_entity_poly.pdbx_seq_one_letter_code
_entity_poly.pdbx_strand_id
1 'polypeptide(L)'
;MNLRKKVKYVHSKGMKIIFYVGPVFSYGNPKKRTKLFHFYDKGWNNYRYYLGPKPDDPIFWTQRDKEGNPKVYKWRNNQGFYLCPNNPSLRRYIKGILKLINETGADGVFFDGPFFHNGYCFCNVCKNKFRQYIRKNFSKSQLKSLFGIKDKIPIPKTNSEALWVEWKRFFVSSLYDFLKDMKNYARKLNPNFIITANYNCNDPYRILNGTAENLELWSKVVDLVFCESSYKSGPYMEEGIKYSNSALYKYLVAASHGKPVALLKTSVEATSPLGEKNLTKLCITEGVANHAVWVFHYLKPKAQMAAIQYNNFLAKYADIYQGAENYSNVALLTSLKQEYLGFKSYPMAISRFLTDSHIAHSMVIDENMTYETLSQYSVLILPEVPIMTDEAIDIIKKYVSAGGGLIVFGNTGLYNQYGRKRNRGLLEAFGLHIRFKNSVQKFNSLKRKIAYYPSIRLPMVSREGLSEEQKRKLSNLPALIEWAGSKNLFYGNLPEAVECNLMWKPKDNKLLVHLVNYNVDKGGHINHLENFPI
;
A
#
# COMPACT_ATOMS: atom_id res chain seq x y z
N MET A 1 20.43 9.14 29.56
CA MET A 1 19.99 7.79 29.97
C MET A 1 20.55 6.76 28.97
N ASN A 2 21.31 5.76 29.43
CA ASN A 2 21.88 4.70 28.57
C ASN A 2 20.75 3.95 27.82
N LEU A 3 20.85 3.79 26.49
CA LEU A 3 19.81 3.15 25.66
C LEU A 3 19.36 1.79 26.21
N ARG A 4 20.28 0.99 26.75
CA ARG A 4 19.97 -0.30 27.40
C ARG A 4 19.05 -0.14 28.61
N LYS A 5 19.21 0.92 29.40
CA LYS A 5 18.31 1.21 30.54
C LYS A 5 16.89 1.52 30.04
N LYS A 6 16.76 2.24 28.91
CA LYS A 6 15.45 2.51 28.30
C LYS A 6 14.76 1.24 27.81
N VAL A 7 15.52 0.36 27.14
CA VAL A 7 15.00 -0.94 26.68
C VAL A 7 14.50 -1.76 27.87
N LYS A 8 15.33 -1.94 28.92
CA LYS A 8 14.95 -2.66 30.14
C LYS A 8 13.70 -2.08 30.81
N TYR A 9 13.57 -0.75 30.84
CA TYR A 9 12.39 -0.09 31.38
C TYR A 9 11.12 -0.36 30.56
N VAL A 10 11.20 -0.33 29.22
CA VAL A 10 10.04 -0.62 28.38
C VAL A 10 9.62 -2.10 28.51
N HIS A 11 10.59 -3.01 28.56
CA HIS A 11 10.33 -4.43 28.80
C HIS A 11 9.71 -4.71 30.17
N SER A 12 10.12 -4.00 31.24
CA SER A 12 9.49 -4.15 32.57
C SER A 12 8.04 -3.69 32.62
N LYS A 13 7.54 -3.03 31.57
CA LYS A 13 6.13 -2.67 31.37
C LYS A 13 5.40 -3.62 30.41
N GLY A 14 6.01 -4.73 30.00
CA GLY A 14 5.40 -5.70 29.08
C GLY A 14 5.30 -5.23 27.62
N MET A 15 5.99 -4.15 27.25
CA MET A 15 5.94 -3.57 25.92
C MET A 15 7.18 -3.93 25.10
N LYS A 16 7.03 -4.01 23.78
CA LYS A 16 8.15 -4.07 22.84
C LYS A 16 8.66 -2.68 22.49
N ILE A 17 9.94 -2.56 22.18
CA ILE A 17 10.57 -1.33 21.69
C ILE A 17 11.26 -1.58 20.36
N ILE A 18 10.90 -0.78 19.35
CA ILE A 18 11.59 -0.74 18.07
C ILE A 18 12.25 0.63 17.90
N PHE A 19 13.44 0.68 17.29
CA PHE A 19 14.14 1.94 17.04
C PHE A 19 13.92 2.46 15.63
N TYR A 20 13.75 3.77 15.52
CA TYR A 20 13.62 4.49 14.27
C TYR A 20 15.00 4.71 13.62
N VAL A 21 15.14 4.39 12.34
CA VAL A 21 16.36 4.59 11.55
C VAL A 21 15.98 5.07 10.15
N GLY A 22 16.54 6.19 9.70
CA GLY A 22 16.48 6.59 8.28
C GLY A 22 17.63 5.92 7.49
N PRO A 23 17.39 4.87 6.69
CA PRO A 23 18.48 4.02 6.22
C PRO A 23 19.11 4.53 4.92
N VAL A 24 18.42 5.38 4.17
CA VAL A 24 18.78 5.74 2.78
C VAL A 24 18.77 7.23 2.53
N PHE A 25 18.90 8.03 3.59
CA PHE A 25 19.17 9.45 3.50
C PHE A 25 20.11 9.85 4.64
N SER A 26 20.82 10.94 4.43
CA SER A 26 21.73 11.48 5.44
C SER A 26 21.81 12.99 5.33
N TYR A 27 22.28 13.60 6.41
CA TYR A 27 22.72 14.99 6.41
C TYR A 27 24.24 15.06 6.36
N GLY A 28 24.76 16.17 5.85
CA GLY A 28 26.18 16.45 5.83
C GLY A 28 26.64 17.08 4.53
N ASN A 29 27.74 17.81 4.62
CA ASN A 29 28.40 18.45 3.50
C ASN A 29 29.73 17.74 3.21
N PRO A 30 29.97 17.27 1.98
CA PRO A 30 31.17 16.49 1.64
C PRO A 30 32.43 17.35 1.56
N LYS A 31 32.29 18.66 1.29
CA LYS A 31 33.42 19.61 1.27
C LYS A 31 33.79 20.07 2.68
N LYS A 32 32.79 20.45 3.49
CA LYS A 32 32.99 20.87 4.89
C LYS A 32 33.15 19.70 5.87
N ARG A 33 33.08 18.45 5.38
CA ARG A 33 33.15 17.20 6.16
C ARG A 33 32.27 17.21 7.41
N THR A 34 30.98 17.55 7.27
CA THR A 34 30.03 17.60 8.40
C THR A 34 29.16 16.35 8.50
N LYS A 35 28.61 16.09 9.70
CA LYS A 35 27.61 15.02 9.97
C LYS A 35 28.09 13.65 9.48
N LEU A 36 27.47 13.02 8.46
CA LEU A 36 27.90 11.70 7.97
C LEU A 36 29.38 11.67 7.57
N PHE A 37 29.86 12.72 6.90
CA PHE A 37 31.25 12.81 6.47
C PHE A 37 32.21 13.00 7.64
N HIS A 38 31.82 13.80 8.64
CA HIS A 38 32.58 13.93 9.90
C HIS A 38 32.69 12.59 10.62
N PHE A 39 31.57 11.87 10.76
CA PHE A 39 31.54 10.55 11.37
C PHE A 39 32.43 9.57 10.62
N TYR A 40 32.35 9.57 9.29
CA TYR A 40 33.21 8.73 8.45
C TYR A 40 34.70 9.04 8.68
N ASP A 41 35.08 10.32 8.81
CA ASP A 41 36.47 10.72 9.02
C ASP A 41 37.00 10.40 10.41
N LYS A 42 36.26 10.76 11.45
CA LYS A 42 36.74 10.78 12.84
C LYS A 42 36.12 9.70 13.73
N GLY A 43 34.94 9.19 13.38
CA GLY A 43 34.17 8.25 14.19
C GLY A 43 34.26 6.79 13.74
N TRP A 44 34.54 6.51 12.45
CA TRP A 44 34.41 5.15 11.89
C TRP A 44 35.22 4.10 12.66
N ASN A 45 36.47 4.41 12.98
CA ASN A 45 37.37 3.45 13.64
C ASN A 45 36.89 3.08 15.05
N ASN A 46 36.21 3.98 15.76
CA ASN A 46 35.63 3.71 17.07
C ASN A 46 34.49 2.67 17.00
N TYR A 47 33.91 2.46 15.81
CA TYR A 47 32.84 1.49 15.56
C TYR A 47 33.27 0.39 14.59
N ARG A 48 34.58 0.19 14.37
CA ARG A 48 35.11 -0.80 13.40
C ARG A 48 34.62 -2.22 13.66
N TYR A 49 34.41 -2.59 14.93
CA TYR A 49 33.82 -3.88 15.32
C TYR A 49 32.42 -4.13 14.70
N TYR A 50 31.63 -3.07 14.52
CA TYR A 50 30.28 -3.15 13.94
C TYR A 50 30.28 -2.90 12.43
N LEU A 51 31.12 -1.97 11.97
CA LEU A 51 31.09 -1.44 10.60
C LEU A 51 32.09 -2.10 9.66
N GLY A 52 33.06 -2.84 10.19
CA GLY A 52 34.17 -3.39 9.43
C GLY A 52 35.16 -2.33 8.92
N PRO A 53 36.02 -2.69 7.96
CA PRO A 53 37.02 -1.76 7.40
C PRO A 53 36.33 -0.56 6.75
N LYS A 54 37.01 0.60 6.83
CA LYS A 54 36.53 1.86 6.25
C LYS A 54 36.42 1.72 4.73
N PRO A 55 35.23 1.86 4.13
CA PRO A 55 35.04 1.72 2.69
C PRO A 55 35.32 3.04 1.95
N ASP A 56 34.99 3.12 0.66
CA ASP A 56 35.06 4.38 -0.11
C ASP A 56 34.23 5.51 0.53
N ASP A 57 34.58 6.75 0.19
CA ASP A 57 33.93 7.96 0.72
C ASP A 57 32.39 7.91 0.57
N PRO A 58 31.61 8.35 1.58
CA PRO A 58 30.15 8.31 1.55
C PRO A 58 29.50 8.99 0.35
N ILE A 59 30.19 9.92 -0.34
CA ILE A 59 29.68 10.53 -1.57
C ILE A 59 29.43 9.50 -2.68
N PHE A 60 30.16 8.38 -2.67
CA PHE A 60 29.98 7.27 -3.62
C PHE A 60 28.85 6.32 -3.25
N TRP A 61 28.26 6.47 -2.05
CA TRP A 61 27.11 5.69 -1.62
C TRP A 61 25.79 6.31 -2.10
N THR A 62 25.82 7.54 -2.61
CA THR A 62 24.64 8.33 -2.97
C THR A 62 23.89 7.76 -4.17
N GLN A 63 22.58 8.01 -4.21
CA GLN A 63 21.77 7.80 -5.42
C GLN A 63 22.18 8.81 -6.49
N ARG A 64 22.15 8.41 -7.76
CA ARG A 64 22.47 9.28 -8.90
C ARG A 64 21.26 9.55 -9.78
N ASP A 65 21.14 10.79 -10.27
CA ASP A 65 20.25 11.15 -11.36
C ASP A 65 20.79 10.68 -12.73
N LYS A 66 20.07 10.97 -13.81
CA LYS A 66 20.41 10.48 -15.16
C LYS A 66 21.73 11.07 -15.68
N GLU A 67 22.10 12.26 -15.22
CA GLU A 67 23.36 12.96 -15.49
C GLU A 67 24.54 12.38 -14.67
N GLY A 68 24.25 11.62 -13.62
CA GLY A 68 25.28 11.04 -12.75
C GLY A 68 25.59 11.88 -11.51
N ASN A 69 24.83 12.94 -11.23
CA ASN A 69 25.01 13.78 -10.05
C ASN A 69 24.38 13.11 -8.81
N PRO A 70 24.95 13.34 -7.60
CA PRO A 70 24.32 12.91 -6.35
C PRO A 70 22.94 13.55 -6.16
N LYS A 71 21.93 12.73 -5.84
CA LYS A 71 20.60 13.21 -5.48
C LYS A 71 20.62 13.84 -4.08
N VAL A 72 20.31 15.13 -4.02
CA VAL A 72 20.32 15.92 -2.78
C VAL A 72 19.06 15.63 -1.96
N TYR A 73 19.23 15.43 -0.65
CA TYR A 73 18.15 15.37 0.33
C TYR A 73 18.10 16.67 1.12
N LYS A 74 16.92 17.27 1.26
CA LYS A 74 16.68 18.48 2.06
C LYS A 74 15.46 18.25 2.96
N TRP A 75 15.60 18.57 4.23
CA TRP A 75 14.49 18.57 5.18
C TRP A 75 14.69 19.68 6.21
N ARG A 76 13.72 20.61 6.26
CA ARG A 76 13.83 21.86 7.03
C ARG A 76 15.16 22.56 6.70
N ASN A 77 15.93 22.93 7.72
CA ASN A 77 17.21 23.63 7.58
C ASN A 77 18.41 22.68 7.37
N ASN A 78 18.18 21.38 7.16
CA ASN A 78 19.24 20.40 6.96
C ASN A 78 19.33 19.94 5.51
N GLN A 79 20.55 19.69 5.05
CA GLN A 79 20.85 19.17 3.72
C GLN A 79 21.85 18.02 3.78
N GLY A 80 21.69 17.06 2.88
CA GLY A 80 22.64 16.00 2.57
C GLY A 80 22.22 15.26 1.32
N PHE A 81 22.17 13.93 1.37
CA PHE A 81 21.98 13.10 0.18
C PHE A 81 21.07 11.90 0.42
N TYR A 82 20.35 11.52 -0.62
CA TYR A 82 19.76 10.19 -0.71
C TYR A 82 20.88 9.16 -0.96
N LEU A 83 20.92 8.11 -0.16
CA LEU A 83 21.88 7.01 -0.23
C LEU A 83 21.25 5.84 -0.97
N CYS A 84 22.06 5.08 -1.70
CA CYS A 84 21.60 4.04 -2.60
C CYS A 84 21.39 2.70 -1.85
N PRO A 85 20.15 2.17 -1.75
CA PRO A 85 19.86 0.88 -1.10
C PRO A 85 20.66 -0.30 -1.69
N ASN A 86 21.10 -0.17 -2.93
CA ASN A 86 21.88 -1.19 -3.62
C ASN A 86 23.38 -1.15 -3.33
N ASN A 87 23.91 -0.07 -2.77
CA ASN A 87 25.33 0.11 -2.51
C ASN A 87 25.82 -0.81 -1.38
N PRO A 88 26.84 -1.66 -1.60
CA PRO A 88 27.37 -2.58 -0.58
C PRO A 88 27.87 -1.89 0.70
N SER A 89 28.51 -0.71 0.58
CA SER A 89 29.02 0.04 1.73
C SER A 89 27.89 0.59 2.59
N LEU A 90 26.82 1.10 1.96
CA LEU A 90 25.61 1.49 2.69
C LEU A 90 24.99 0.28 3.40
N ARG A 91 24.83 -0.85 2.72
CA ARG A 91 24.25 -2.06 3.32
C ARG A 91 25.05 -2.53 4.53
N ARG A 92 26.37 -2.52 4.46
CA ARG A 92 27.25 -2.83 5.59
C ARG A 92 27.08 -1.84 6.75
N TYR A 93 26.99 -0.54 6.45
CA TYR A 93 26.74 0.49 7.45
C TYR A 93 25.41 0.27 8.19
N ILE A 94 24.32 0.00 7.46
CA ILE A 94 23.01 -0.30 8.07
C ILE A 94 23.05 -1.61 8.87
N LYS A 95 23.72 -2.66 8.40
CA LYS A 95 23.90 -3.90 9.17
C LYS A 95 24.65 -3.64 10.49
N GLY A 96 25.66 -2.77 10.50
CA GLY A 96 26.33 -2.37 11.73
C GLY A 96 25.39 -1.64 12.70
N ILE A 97 24.53 -0.75 12.21
CA ILE A 97 23.47 -0.12 13.02
C ILE A 97 22.52 -1.18 13.59
N LEU A 98 22.08 -2.15 12.78
CA LEU A 98 21.20 -3.22 13.27
C LEU A 98 21.87 -4.06 14.36
N LYS A 99 23.17 -4.35 14.23
CA LYS A 99 23.93 -5.03 15.28
C LYS A 99 23.97 -4.22 16.58
N LEU A 100 24.24 -2.91 16.49
CA LEU A 100 24.20 -2.01 17.64
C LEU A 100 22.82 -2.02 18.32
N ILE A 101 21.74 -1.92 17.53
CA ILE A 101 20.37 -1.97 18.04
C ILE A 101 20.10 -3.30 18.75
N ASN A 102 20.48 -4.42 18.13
CA ASN A 102 20.31 -5.75 18.70
C ASN A 102 21.02 -5.89 20.06
N GLU A 103 22.25 -5.41 20.19
CA GLU A 103 23.02 -5.42 21.44
C GLU A 103 22.49 -4.47 22.54
N THR A 104 21.51 -3.61 22.22
CA THR A 104 20.77 -2.88 23.26
C THR A 104 19.69 -3.72 23.93
N GLY A 105 19.30 -4.84 23.32
CA GLY A 105 18.16 -5.67 23.70
C GLY A 105 16.84 -5.23 23.04
N ALA A 106 16.83 -4.25 22.14
CA ALA A 106 15.60 -3.80 21.48
C ALA A 106 14.98 -4.89 20.59
N ASP A 107 13.66 -4.85 20.43
CA ASP A 107 12.88 -5.86 19.72
C ASP A 107 12.91 -5.71 18.20
N GLY A 108 13.30 -4.54 17.69
CA GLY A 108 13.22 -4.30 16.26
C GLY A 108 13.68 -2.94 15.76
N VAL A 109 13.44 -2.73 14.47
CA VAL A 109 13.73 -1.48 13.77
C VAL A 109 12.52 -1.03 12.93
N PHE A 110 12.26 0.27 12.97
CA PHE A 110 11.41 0.98 12.03
C PHE A 110 12.30 1.73 11.05
N PHE A 111 12.27 1.36 9.78
CA PHE A 111 12.98 2.10 8.74
C PHE A 111 12.13 3.23 8.20
N ASP A 112 12.58 4.47 8.38
CA ASP A 112 11.91 5.60 7.76
C ASP A 112 12.41 5.82 6.34
N GLY A 113 11.50 5.63 5.39
CA GLY A 113 11.73 5.87 3.98
C GLY A 113 12.87 5.06 3.36
N PRO A 114 12.91 3.72 3.44
CA PRO A 114 13.76 2.93 2.56
C PRO A 114 13.21 3.05 1.13
N PHE A 115 13.69 4.02 0.35
CA PHE A 115 13.21 4.25 -1.03
C PHE A 115 14.30 4.67 -2.04
N PHE A 116 13.94 4.58 -3.33
CA PHE A 116 14.69 5.22 -4.42
C PHE A 116 14.02 6.54 -4.78
N HIS A 117 14.70 7.69 -4.58
CA HIS A 117 14.09 8.99 -4.87
C HIS A 117 13.76 9.13 -6.36
N ASN A 118 12.54 9.53 -6.70
CA ASN A 118 11.96 9.49 -8.05
C ASN A 118 11.87 8.07 -8.65
N GLY A 119 11.90 7.02 -7.83
CA GLY A 119 11.70 5.63 -8.23
C GLY A 119 12.90 4.94 -8.89
N TYR A 120 14.07 5.59 -9.00
CA TYR A 120 15.24 5.00 -9.66
C TYR A 120 16.59 5.59 -9.23
N CYS A 121 17.68 4.94 -9.62
CA CYS A 121 19.05 5.41 -9.40
C CYS A 121 19.99 4.97 -10.55
N PHE A 122 20.80 5.89 -11.07
CA PHE A 122 21.73 5.64 -12.20
C PHE A 122 23.19 5.45 -11.77
N CYS A 123 23.46 5.13 -10.50
CA CYS A 123 24.82 4.79 -10.07
C CYS A 123 25.30 3.50 -10.75
N ASN A 124 26.62 3.30 -10.84
CA ASN A 124 27.20 2.12 -11.50
C ASN A 124 26.74 0.80 -10.86
N VAL A 125 26.52 0.79 -9.55
CA VAL A 125 26.00 -0.39 -8.84
C VAL A 125 24.60 -0.76 -9.34
N CYS A 126 23.68 0.18 -9.44
CA CYS A 126 22.32 -0.06 -9.95
C CYS A 126 22.33 -0.46 -11.42
N LYS A 127 23.12 0.21 -12.27
CA LYS A 127 23.27 -0.13 -13.69
C LYS A 127 23.74 -1.58 -13.87
N ASN A 128 24.72 -2.03 -13.08
CA ASN A 128 25.24 -3.38 -13.15
C ASN A 128 24.24 -4.42 -12.62
N LYS A 129 23.61 -4.15 -11.47
CA LYS A 129 22.57 -5.01 -10.91
C LYS A 129 21.35 -5.14 -11.82
N PHE A 130 20.96 -4.09 -12.52
CA PHE A 130 19.88 -4.17 -13.51
C PHE A 130 20.25 -5.10 -14.68
N ARG A 131 21.46 -5.00 -15.21
CA ARG A 131 21.90 -5.93 -16.27
C ARG A 131 21.91 -7.39 -15.79
N GLN A 132 22.24 -7.63 -14.52
CA GLN A 132 22.13 -8.95 -13.91
C GLN A 132 20.67 -9.39 -13.77
N TYR A 133 19.79 -8.51 -13.29
CA TYR A 133 18.35 -8.74 -13.20
C TYR A 133 17.76 -9.12 -14.57
N ILE A 134 18.10 -8.41 -15.63
CA ILE A 134 17.63 -8.70 -16.98
C ILE A 134 18.13 -10.06 -17.48
N ARG A 135 19.42 -10.38 -17.29
CA ARG A 135 19.96 -11.70 -17.67
C ARG A 135 19.36 -12.86 -16.89
N LYS A 136 18.99 -12.63 -15.64
CA LYS A 136 18.38 -13.65 -14.78
C LYS A 136 16.93 -13.95 -15.17
N ASN A 137 16.16 -12.92 -15.54
CA ASN A 137 14.71 -13.05 -15.75
C ASN A 137 14.31 -13.27 -17.21
N PHE A 138 15.21 -13.06 -18.17
CA PHE A 138 14.90 -13.17 -19.59
C PHE A 138 15.95 -14.01 -20.33
N SER A 139 15.48 -14.99 -21.09
CA SER A 139 16.28 -15.71 -22.07
C SER A 139 16.73 -14.81 -23.23
N LYS A 140 17.77 -15.19 -23.96
CA LYS A 140 18.25 -14.45 -25.15
C LYS A 140 17.15 -14.23 -26.19
N SER A 141 16.26 -15.21 -26.39
CA SER A 141 15.14 -15.10 -27.33
C SER A 141 14.11 -14.07 -26.86
N GLN A 142 13.77 -14.06 -25.56
CA GLN A 142 12.88 -13.05 -24.97
C GLN A 142 13.49 -11.64 -25.03
N LEU A 143 14.80 -11.49 -24.80
CA LEU A 143 15.48 -10.20 -24.91
C LEU A 143 15.35 -9.61 -26.32
N LYS A 144 15.51 -10.46 -27.34
CA LYS A 144 15.34 -10.06 -28.74
C LYS A 144 13.88 -9.72 -29.06
N SER A 145 12.92 -10.56 -28.68
CA SER A 145 11.51 -10.39 -29.07
C SER A 145 10.75 -9.31 -28.27
N LEU A 146 11.07 -9.15 -26.98
CA LEU A 146 10.40 -8.18 -26.10
C LEU A 146 11.06 -6.80 -26.13
N PHE A 147 12.39 -6.75 -26.26
CA PHE A 147 13.15 -5.50 -26.09
C PHE A 147 14.06 -5.17 -27.28
N GLY A 148 14.19 -6.04 -28.28
CA GLY A 148 15.11 -5.83 -29.40
C GLY A 148 16.59 -5.94 -29.03
N ILE A 149 16.92 -6.54 -27.88
CA ILE A 149 18.29 -6.61 -27.35
C ILE A 149 18.98 -7.90 -27.82
N LYS A 150 20.13 -7.78 -28.49
CA LYS A 150 20.96 -8.92 -28.92
C LYS A 150 22.18 -9.12 -28.01
N ASP A 151 22.92 -8.05 -27.76
CA ASP A 151 24.22 -8.11 -27.09
C ASP A 151 24.19 -7.38 -25.74
N LYS A 152 24.62 -6.11 -25.72
CA LYS A 152 24.76 -5.32 -24.51
C LYS A 152 23.40 -4.78 -24.07
N ILE A 153 22.96 -5.17 -22.87
CA ILE A 153 21.75 -4.64 -22.23
C ILE A 153 21.94 -3.13 -21.94
N PRO A 154 21.17 -2.25 -22.61
CA PRO A 154 21.24 -0.81 -22.37
C PRO A 154 20.55 -0.44 -21.05
N ILE A 155 20.81 0.77 -20.58
CA ILE A 155 19.98 1.38 -19.53
C ILE A 155 18.91 2.19 -20.27
N PRO A 156 17.61 1.95 -20.02
CA PRO A 156 16.55 2.64 -20.76
C PRO A 156 16.57 4.14 -20.47
N LYS A 157 16.23 4.94 -21.48
CA LYS A 157 16.34 6.41 -21.41
C LYS A 157 14.99 7.09 -21.19
N THR A 158 13.92 6.52 -21.73
CA THR A 158 12.57 7.11 -21.69
C THR A 158 11.52 6.12 -21.19
N ASN A 159 10.39 6.65 -20.75
CA ASN A 159 9.26 5.87 -20.25
C ASN A 159 8.43 5.17 -21.34
N SER A 160 8.69 5.44 -22.62
CA SER A 160 8.04 4.81 -23.77
C SER A 160 8.64 3.46 -24.15
N GLU A 161 9.81 3.10 -23.61
CA GLU A 161 10.48 1.83 -23.89
C GLU A 161 9.90 0.69 -23.04
N ALA A 162 9.65 -0.49 -23.63
CA ALA A 162 9.26 -1.68 -22.86
C ALA A 162 10.27 -2.05 -21.76
N LEU A 163 11.57 -1.78 -22.01
CA LEU A 163 12.64 -1.98 -21.03
C LEU A 163 12.53 -1.04 -19.83
N TRP A 164 11.87 0.11 -19.97
CA TRP A 164 11.62 1.03 -18.85
C TRP A 164 10.70 0.41 -17.79
N VAL A 165 9.73 -0.39 -18.20
CA VAL A 165 8.87 -1.14 -17.27
C VAL A 165 9.74 -2.05 -16.39
N GLU A 166 10.69 -2.77 -17.00
CA GLU A 166 11.62 -3.63 -16.25
C GLU A 166 12.61 -2.85 -15.41
N TRP A 167 13.00 -1.65 -15.82
CA TRP A 167 13.82 -0.75 -15.00
C TRP A 167 13.10 -0.32 -13.72
N LYS A 168 11.80 0.02 -13.81
CA LYS A 168 10.97 0.33 -12.64
C LYS A 168 10.77 -0.90 -11.74
N ARG A 169 10.41 -2.05 -12.32
CA ARG A 169 10.28 -3.32 -11.59
C ARG A 169 11.57 -3.73 -10.88
N PHE A 170 12.72 -3.48 -11.49
CA PHE A 170 14.02 -3.73 -10.86
C PHE A 170 14.23 -2.92 -9.58
N PHE A 171 13.81 -1.65 -9.50
CA PHE A 171 13.95 -0.88 -8.27
C PHE A 171 12.99 -1.33 -7.18
N VAL A 172 11.75 -1.70 -7.56
CA VAL A 172 10.80 -2.33 -6.65
C VAL A 172 11.40 -3.62 -6.06
N SER A 173 11.95 -4.49 -6.90
CA SER A 173 12.66 -5.71 -6.47
C SER A 173 13.90 -5.40 -5.64
N SER A 174 14.71 -4.41 -6.03
CA SER A 174 15.93 -4.03 -5.30
C SER A 174 15.63 -3.59 -3.87
N LEU A 175 14.46 -3.02 -3.66
CA LEU A 175 14.05 -2.51 -2.37
C LEU A 175 13.45 -3.59 -1.48
N TYR A 176 12.67 -4.50 -2.06
CA TYR A 176 12.37 -5.79 -1.43
C TYR A 176 13.66 -6.52 -1.00
N ASP A 177 14.66 -6.60 -1.87
CA ASP A 177 15.96 -7.23 -1.57
C ASP A 177 16.76 -6.49 -0.50
N PHE A 178 16.59 -5.16 -0.38
CA PHE A 178 17.17 -4.39 0.71
C PHE A 178 16.54 -4.78 2.04
N LEU A 179 15.21 -4.71 2.14
CA LEU A 179 14.47 -5.07 3.35
C LEU A 179 14.74 -6.52 3.75
N LYS A 180 14.77 -7.44 2.79
CA LYS A 180 15.02 -8.87 3.03
C LYS A 180 16.42 -9.13 3.56
N ASP A 181 17.43 -8.50 2.97
CA ASP A 181 18.82 -8.60 3.44
C ASP A 181 18.99 -8.04 4.86
N MET A 182 18.36 -6.90 5.16
CA MET A 182 18.39 -6.31 6.51
C MET A 182 17.69 -7.22 7.52
N LYS A 183 16.52 -7.77 7.18
CA LYS A 183 15.78 -8.71 8.03
C LYS A 183 16.59 -9.97 8.32
N ASN A 184 17.13 -10.59 7.28
CA ASN A 184 17.91 -11.82 7.39
C ASN A 184 19.14 -11.61 8.27
N TYR A 185 19.84 -10.48 8.11
CA TYR A 185 20.98 -10.16 8.96
C TYR A 185 20.55 -9.94 10.42
N ALA A 186 19.51 -9.13 10.66
CA ALA A 186 19.03 -8.88 12.02
C ALA A 186 18.57 -10.17 12.72
N ARG A 187 17.94 -11.09 11.99
CA ARG A 187 17.46 -12.36 12.52
C ARG A 187 18.54 -13.41 12.78
N LYS A 188 19.72 -13.28 12.16
CA LYS A 188 20.90 -14.05 12.58
C LYS A 188 21.37 -13.67 13.99
N LEU A 189 21.08 -12.44 14.43
CA LEU A 189 21.46 -11.93 15.76
C LEU A 189 20.35 -12.14 16.79
N ASN A 190 19.08 -11.91 16.41
CA ASN A 190 17.91 -12.20 17.22
C ASN A 190 16.78 -12.76 16.31
N PRO A 191 16.43 -14.05 16.40
CA PRO A 191 15.40 -14.67 15.55
C PRO A 191 14.05 -13.96 15.58
N ASN A 192 13.71 -13.29 16.68
CA ASN A 192 12.45 -12.59 16.91
C ASN A 192 12.51 -11.09 16.56
N PHE A 193 13.61 -10.62 15.96
CA PHE A 193 13.78 -9.20 15.62
C PHE A 193 12.71 -8.76 14.61
N ILE A 194 11.97 -7.72 14.98
CA ILE A 194 10.90 -7.10 14.21
C ILE A 194 11.52 -6.13 13.21
N ILE A 195 11.13 -6.25 11.94
CA ILE A 195 11.45 -5.26 10.92
C ILE A 195 10.17 -4.64 10.38
N THR A 196 10.13 -3.33 10.32
CA THR A 196 9.08 -2.58 9.64
C THR A 196 9.67 -1.39 8.90
N ALA A 197 8.90 -0.81 8.00
CA ALA A 197 9.27 0.38 7.26
C ALA A 197 8.08 1.35 7.19
N ASN A 198 8.38 2.63 7.08
CA ASN A 198 7.39 3.66 6.80
C ASN A 198 6.91 3.53 5.36
N TYR A 199 5.60 3.45 5.17
CA TYR A 199 4.95 3.55 3.87
C TYR A 199 4.07 4.81 3.83
N ASN A 200 4.48 5.84 3.09
CA ASN A 200 3.75 7.12 3.08
C ASN A 200 2.67 7.16 2.00
N CYS A 201 1.47 6.65 2.30
CA CYS A 201 0.45 6.41 1.28
C CYS A 201 -0.86 7.18 1.45
N ASN A 202 -1.18 7.98 0.43
CA ASN A 202 -2.54 8.46 0.13
C ASN A 202 -3.15 7.77 -1.08
N ASP A 203 -2.29 7.31 -1.98
CA ASP A 203 -2.60 6.72 -3.27
C ASP A 203 -1.48 5.71 -3.56
N PRO A 204 -1.79 4.41 -3.67
CA PRO A 204 -0.76 3.40 -3.87
C PRO A 204 -0.09 3.48 -5.24
N TYR A 205 -0.72 4.12 -6.24
CA TYR A 205 -0.16 4.31 -7.57
C TYR A 205 1.00 5.32 -7.54
N ARG A 206 0.79 6.51 -6.96
CA ARG A 206 1.80 7.59 -6.94
C ARG A 206 3.14 7.17 -6.32
N ILE A 207 3.10 6.41 -5.23
CA ILE A 207 4.30 6.02 -4.48
C ILE A 207 5.17 5.05 -5.30
N LEU A 208 4.53 4.15 -6.05
CA LEU A 208 5.25 3.20 -6.89
C LEU A 208 6.19 3.92 -7.87
N ASN A 209 5.72 5.00 -8.50
CA ASN A 209 6.53 5.80 -9.43
C ASN A 209 7.46 6.80 -8.70
N GLY A 210 7.03 7.37 -7.57
CA GLY A 210 7.79 8.39 -6.85
C GLY A 210 8.97 7.84 -6.03
N THR A 211 8.82 6.66 -5.44
CA THR A 211 9.77 6.12 -4.45
C THR A 211 10.12 4.64 -4.67
N ALA A 212 9.58 4.01 -5.72
CA ALA A 212 9.71 2.58 -6.02
C ALA A 212 9.11 1.67 -4.94
N GLU A 213 8.19 2.19 -4.13
CA GLU A 213 7.54 1.42 -3.08
C GLU A 213 6.33 0.68 -3.60
N ASN A 214 6.38 -0.64 -3.43
CA ASN A 214 5.27 -1.53 -3.74
C ASN A 214 4.94 -2.29 -2.46
N LEU A 215 3.89 -1.86 -1.79
CA LEU A 215 3.51 -2.46 -0.51
C LEU A 215 3.19 -3.94 -0.67
N GLU A 216 2.55 -4.35 -1.76
CA GLU A 216 2.21 -5.75 -2.04
C GLU A 216 3.46 -6.65 -2.03
N LEU A 217 4.60 -6.15 -2.50
CA LEU A 217 5.85 -6.92 -2.48
C LEU A 217 6.56 -6.80 -1.13
N TRP A 218 6.67 -5.59 -0.59
CA TRP A 218 7.47 -5.34 0.62
C TRP A 218 6.85 -5.90 1.88
N SER A 219 5.52 -5.90 1.96
CA SER A 219 4.78 -6.46 3.08
C SER A 219 5.15 -7.92 3.30
N LYS A 220 5.49 -8.70 2.26
CA LYS A 220 5.98 -10.08 2.38
C LYS A 220 7.24 -10.20 3.26
N VAL A 221 8.02 -9.14 3.39
CA VAL A 221 9.25 -9.12 4.21
C VAL A 221 9.04 -8.48 5.57
N VAL A 222 8.34 -7.36 5.70
CA VAL A 222 8.15 -6.72 7.02
C VAL A 222 7.29 -7.58 7.95
N ASP A 223 7.37 -7.35 9.27
CA ASP A 223 6.56 -8.07 10.27
C ASP A 223 5.24 -7.36 10.60
N LEU A 224 5.17 -6.07 10.26
CA LEU A 224 4.05 -5.17 10.47
C LEU A 224 4.07 -4.16 9.32
N VAL A 225 2.91 -3.82 8.77
CA VAL A 225 2.79 -2.71 7.82
C VAL A 225 2.59 -1.45 8.62
N PHE A 226 3.54 -0.53 8.54
CA PHE A 226 3.38 0.82 9.07
C PHE A 226 3.08 1.79 7.93
N CYS A 227 1.93 2.45 7.99
CA CYS A 227 1.52 3.46 7.02
C CYS A 227 1.44 4.84 7.67
N GLU A 228 2.32 5.75 7.25
CA GLU A 228 2.15 7.18 7.51
C GLU A 228 1.37 7.78 6.35
N SER A 229 0.07 7.54 6.32
CA SER A 229 -0.77 8.19 5.31
C SER A 229 -0.64 9.71 5.44
N SER A 230 -0.65 10.45 4.33
CA SER A 230 -0.61 11.91 4.31
C SER A 230 -2.00 12.56 4.32
N TYR A 231 -3.07 11.82 4.66
CA TYR A 231 -4.34 12.43 5.02
C TYR A 231 -4.14 13.34 6.24
N LYS A 232 -4.21 14.65 6.02
CA LYS A 232 -3.95 15.65 7.06
C LYS A 232 -4.95 15.54 8.21
N SER A 233 -6.19 15.17 7.94
CA SER A 233 -7.27 14.98 8.92
C SER A 233 -7.64 13.50 9.09
N GLY A 234 -8.14 13.12 10.26
CA GLY A 234 -8.88 11.86 10.44
C GLY A 234 -10.22 11.86 9.68
N PRO A 235 -11.05 10.81 9.78
CA PRO A 235 -12.44 10.83 9.31
C PRO A 235 -13.28 11.89 10.03
N TYR A 236 -14.26 12.46 9.32
CA TYR A 236 -15.28 13.40 9.84
C TYR A 236 -16.38 13.62 8.79
N MET A 237 -17.41 14.39 9.13
CA MET A 237 -18.41 14.87 8.18
C MET A 237 -18.63 16.37 8.36
N GLU A 238 -18.68 17.12 7.27
CA GLU A 238 -18.83 18.57 7.27
C GLU A 238 -19.69 18.98 6.07
N GLU A 239 -20.70 19.83 6.29
CA GLU A 239 -21.59 20.33 5.22
C GLU A 239 -22.21 19.21 4.34
N GLY A 240 -22.58 18.09 4.96
CA GLY A 240 -23.14 16.94 4.24
C GLY A 240 -22.10 16.06 3.53
N ILE A 241 -20.82 16.41 3.55
CA ILE A 241 -19.74 15.66 2.89
C ILE A 241 -19.05 14.76 3.91
N LYS A 242 -19.09 13.44 3.65
CA LYS A 242 -18.37 12.44 4.45
C LYS A 242 -16.91 12.30 4.00
N TYR A 243 -15.98 12.54 4.91
CA TYR A 243 -14.54 12.31 4.71
C TYR A 243 -14.14 10.97 5.30
N SER A 244 -13.80 10.01 4.44
CA SER A 244 -13.51 8.62 4.82
C SER A 244 -12.23 8.11 4.18
N ASN A 245 -11.47 7.31 4.94
CA ASN A 245 -10.23 6.67 4.50
C ASN A 245 -10.42 5.16 4.25
N SER A 246 -11.65 4.64 4.34
CA SER A 246 -11.99 3.21 4.22
C SER A 246 -11.38 2.55 2.98
N ALA A 247 -11.44 3.21 1.82
CA ALA A 247 -10.86 2.69 0.58
C ALA A 247 -9.35 2.43 0.69
N LEU A 248 -8.59 3.32 1.35
CA LEU A 248 -7.16 3.10 1.54
C LEU A 248 -6.90 1.93 2.51
N TYR A 249 -7.63 1.83 3.62
CA TYR A 249 -7.44 0.70 4.55
C TYR A 249 -7.68 -0.64 3.86
N LYS A 250 -8.73 -0.74 3.04
CA LYS A 250 -9.03 -1.96 2.27
C LYS A 250 -7.85 -2.35 1.36
N TYR A 251 -7.21 -1.38 0.71
CA TYR A 251 -5.98 -1.63 -0.04
C TYR A 251 -4.82 -2.05 0.88
N LEU A 252 -4.57 -1.33 1.98
CA LEU A 252 -3.45 -1.62 2.88
C LEU A 252 -3.55 -3.03 3.48
N VAL A 253 -4.75 -3.47 3.86
CA VAL A 253 -4.99 -4.82 4.40
C VAL A 253 -4.83 -5.88 3.32
N ALA A 254 -5.35 -5.65 2.11
CA ALA A 254 -5.12 -6.57 0.99
C ALA A 254 -3.61 -6.70 0.69
N ALA A 255 -2.91 -5.56 0.62
CA ALA A 255 -1.46 -5.47 0.38
C ALA A 255 -0.61 -6.03 1.52
N SER A 256 -1.14 -6.24 2.73
CA SER A 256 -0.35 -6.69 3.89
C SER A 256 -0.10 -8.21 3.92
N HIS A 257 -0.81 -9.00 3.12
CA HIS A 257 -0.84 -10.47 3.19
C HIS A 257 -1.17 -11.00 4.60
N GLY A 258 -2.21 -10.43 5.21
CA GLY A 258 -2.67 -10.81 6.55
C GLY A 258 -1.78 -10.30 7.69
N LYS A 259 -0.75 -9.50 7.40
CA LYS A 259 0.06 -8.87 8.45
C LYS A 259 -0.69 -7.69 9.06
N PRO A 260 -0.45 -7.38 10.35
CA PRO A 260 -1.12 -6.25 10.98
C PRO A 260 -0.77 -4.94 10.26
N VAL A 261 -1.75 -4.04 10.15
CA VAL A 261 -1.63 -2.71 9.55
C VAL A 261 -1.75 -1.67 10.65
N ALA A 262 -0.70 -0.88 10.84
CA ALA A 262 -0.60 0.19 11.82
C ALA A 262 -0.46 1.54 11.12
N LEU A 263 -1.30 2.51 11.48
CA LEU A 263 -1.22 3.87 10.94
C LEU A 263 -0.53 4.78 11.94
N LEU A 264 0.62 5.33 11.53
CA LEU A 264 1.35 6.29 12.34
C LEU A 264 0.80 7.69 12.08
N LYS A 265 0.22 8.33 13.12
CA LYS A 265 -0.45 9.63 12.98
C LYS A 265 -0.25 10.56 14.16
N THR A 266 -0.15 11.85 13.88
CA THR A 266 -0.27 12.92 14.88
C THR A 266 -1.72 13.09 15.35
N SER A 267 -1.94 13.96 16.34
CA SER A 267 -3.29 14.37 16.76
C SER A 267 -4.18 14.72 15.57
N VAL A 268 -5.48 14.37 15.69
CA VAL A 268 -6.52 14.74 14.73
C VAL A 268 -6.61 16.25 14.54
N GLU A 269 -6.90 16.68 13.31
CA GLU A 269 -7.23 18.08 13.00
C GLU A 269 -8.65 18.39 13.51
N ALA A 270 -8.70 18.94 14.71
CA ALA A 270 -9.94 19.34 15.38
C ALA A 270 -9.93 20.85 15.66
N THR A 271 -11.11 21.48 15.62
CA THR A 271 -11.30 22.91 15.91
C THR A 271 -11.69 23.17 17.37
N SER A 272 -11.92 22.13 18.17
CA SER A 272 -12.25 22.24 19.60
C SER A 272 -11.67 21.07 20.43
N PRO A 273 -11.57 21.21 21.76
CA PRO A 273 -11.23 20.10 22.67
C PRO A 273 -12.22 18.91 22.60
N LEU A 274 -13.48 19.16 22.26
CA LEU A 274 -14.48 18.11 22.02
C LEU A 274 -14.17 17.36 20.72
N GLY A 275 -13.78 18.09 19.67
CA GLY A 275 -13.30 17.53 18.40
C GLY A 275 -12.08 16.64 18.60
N GLU A 276 -11.10 17.08 19.39
CA GLU A 276 -9.92 16.27 19.72
C GLU A 276 -10.31 14.94 20.37
N LYS A 277 -11.33 14.93 21.23
CA LYS A 277 -11.85 13.72 21.87
C LYS A 277 -12.60 12.82 20.89
N ASN A 278 -13.64 13.34 20.23
CA ASN A 278 -14.58 12.52 19.46
C ASN A 278 -14.00 12.07 18.12
N LEU A 279 -13.25 12.93 17.41
CA LEU A 279 -12.59 12.55 16.16
C LEU A 279 -11.47 11.52 16.40
N THR A 280 -10.77 11.57 17.55
CA THR A 280 -9.78 10.53 17.89
C THR A 280 -10.45 9.16 18.05
N LYS A 281 -11.63 9.09 18.68
CA LYS A 281 -12.41 7.84 18.75
C LYS A 281 -12.84 7.38 17.37
N LEU A 282 -13.33 8.28 16.53
CA LEU A 282 -13.75 7.97 15.16
C LEU A 282 -12.58 7.42 14.33
N CYS A 283 -11.38 8.00 14.44
CA CYS A 283 -10.16 7.50 13.79
C CYS A 283 -9.88 6.04 14.17
N ILE A 284 -9.83 5.75 15.47
CA ILE A 284 -9.57 4.39 15.97
C ILE A 284 -10.65 3.42 15.48
N THR A 285 -11.91 3.86 15.52
CA THR A 285 -13.06 3.05 15.11
C THR A 285 -13.02 2.72 13.61
N GLU A 286 -12.79 3.73 12.76
CA GLU A 286 -12.62 3.57 11.30
C GLU A 286 -11.50 2.58 10.99
N GLY A 287 -10.35 2.72 11.66
CA GLY A 287 -9.21 1.81 11.50
C GLY A 287 -9.58 0.37 11.86
N VAL A 288 -10.12 0.15 13.05
CA VAL A 288 -10.49 -1.19 13.54
C VAL A 288 -11.56 -1.82 12.65
N ALA A 289 -12.57 -1.05 12.22
CA ALA A 289 -13.60 -1.52 11.30
C ALA A 289 -13.07 -1.94 9.92
N ASN A 290 -11.88 -1.48 9.54
CA ASN A 290 -11.19 -1.88 8.31
C ASN A 290 -9.93 -2.71 8.60
N HIS A 291 -9.85 -3.37 9.76
CA HIS A 291 -8.79 -4.30 10.13
C HIS A 291 -7.38 -3.67 10.24
N ALA A 292 -7.34 -2.42 10.70
CA ALA A 292 -6.13 -1.65 10.98
C ALA A 292 -6.16 -1.05 12.39
N VAL A 293 -5.00 -0.58 12.86
CA VAL A 293 -4.88 0.07 14.17
C VAL A 293 -4.19 1.42 14.04
N TRP A 294 -4.57 2.38 14.90
CA TRP A 294 -3.92 3.68 14.96
C TRP A 294 -2.83 3.69 16.02
N VAL A 295 -1.62 4.08 15.61
CA VAL A 295 -0.47 4.33 16.48
C VAL A 295 -0.22 5.83 16.50
N PHE A 296 -0.55 6.45 17.62
CA PHE A 296 -0.45 7.89 17.75
C PHE A 296 0.91 8.35 18.29
N HIS A 297 1.39 9.48 17.78
CA HIS A 297 2.48 10.24 18.39
C HIS A 297 2.09 11.72 18.55
N TYR A 298 2.66 12.42 19.52
CA TYR A 298 2.37 13.86 19.76
C TYR A 298 0.87 14.18 19.92
N LEU A 299 0.13 13.35 20.66
CA LEU A 299 -1.28 13.62 20.96
C LEU A 299 -1.44 14.82 21.88
N LYS A 300 -2.45 15.63 21.59
CA LYS A 300 -2.95 16.63 22.53
C LYS A 300 -3.68 15.95 23.71
N PRO A 301 -3.80 16.60 24.88
CA PRO A 301 -4.33 15.95 26.09
C PRO A 301 -5.70 15.29 25.92
N LYS A 302 -6.68 15.95 25.26
CA LYS A 302 -8.02 15.37 25.07
C LYS A 302 -8.02 14.19 24.10
N ALA A 303 -7.23 14.28 23.03
CA ALA A 303 -7.01 13.18 22.11
C ALA A 303 -6.33 11.98 22.81
N GLN A 304 -5.36 12.23 23.69
CA GLN A 304 -4.70 11.20 24.49
C GLN A 304 -5.67 10.47 25.42
N MET A 305 -6.51 11.20 26.17
CA MET A 305 -7.53 10.59 27.03
C MET A 305 -8.52 9.74 26.21
N ALA A 306 -8.94 10.22 25.04
CA ALA A 306 -9.83 9.50 24.15
C ALA A 306 -9.19 8.21 23.61
N ALA A 307 -7.92 8.28 23.21
CA ALA A 307 -7.16 7.13 22.73
C ALA A 307 -6.99 6.08 23.84
N ILE A 308 -6.68 6.48 25.08
CA ILE A 308 -6.60 5.56 26.22
C ILE A 308 -7.96 4.89 26.45
N GLN A 309 -9.04 5.67 26.50
CA GLN A 309 -10.39 5.14 26.71
C GLN A 309 -10.76 4.10 25.65
N TYR A 310 -10.55 4.41 24.38
CA TYR A 310 -10.96 3.53 23.28
C TYR A 310 -10.05 2.31 23.17
N ASN A 311 -8.73 2.44 23.38
CA ASN A 311 -7.83 1.29 23.41
C ASN A 311 -8.12 0.36 24.59
N ASN A 312 -8.55 0.87 25.75
CA ASN A 312 -9.02 0.03 26.86
C ASN A 312 -10.29 -0.74 26.50
N PHE A 313 -11.22 -0.12 25.76
CA PHE A 313 -12.38 -0.81 25.21
C PHE A 313 -11.96 -1.94 24.26
N LEU A 314 -11.07 -1.66 23.30
CA LEU A 314 -10.56 -2.67 22.38
C LEU A 314 -9.81 -3.80 23.10
N ALA A 315 -9.03 -3.49 24.12
CA ALA A 315 -8.32 -4.49 24.93
C ALA A 315 -9.30 -5.39 25.70
N LYS A 316 -10.37 -4.81 26.28
CA LYS A 316 -11.43 -5.56 26.96
C LYS A 316 -12.14 -6.56 26.03
N TYR A 317 -12.28 -6.21 24.75
CA TYR A 317 -12.96 -7.03 23.75
C TYR A 317 -12.00 -7.63 22.71
N ALA A 318 -10.71 -7.76 23.06
CA ALA A 318 -9.69 -8.19 22.12
C ALA A 318 -10.01 -9.56 21.50
N ASP A 319 -10.60 -10.46 22.27
CA ASP A 319 -11.00 -11.79 21.82
C ASP A 319 -12.01 -11.74 20.67
N ILE A 320 -12.83 -10.69 20.55
CA ILE A 320 -13.79 -10.54 19.45
C ILE A 320 -13.04 -10.24 18.14
N TYR A 321 -12.02 -9.38 18.19
CA TYR A 321 -11.30 -8.90 17.00
C TYR A 321 -10.13 -9.80 16.61
N GLN A 322 -9.50 -10.49 17.57
CA GLN A 322 -8.34 -11.32 17.30
C GLN A 322 -8.69 -12.54 16.43
N GLY A 323 -7.98 -12.67 15.30
CA GLY A 323 -8.22 -13.74 14.33
C GLY A 323 -9.48 -13.55 13.48
N ALA A 324 -10.10 -12.36 13.53
CA ALA A 324 -11.05 -11.96 12.51
C ALA A 324 -10.33 -11.69 11.19
N GLU A 325 -11.05 -11.81 10.09
CA GLU A 325 -10.57 -11.60 8.73
C GLU A 325 -11.61 -10.77 7.97
N ASN A 326 -11.21 -9.89 7.07
CA ASN A 326 -12.17 -9.14 6.25
C ASN A 326 -13.03 -10.10 5.43
N TYR A 327 -14.35 -9.86 5.41
CA TYR A 327 -15.31 -10.74 4.75
C TYR A 327 -16.14 -9.99 3.72
N SER A 328 -16.19 -10.49 2.48
CA SER A 328 -17.10 -10.02 1.45
C SER A 328 -17.21 -11.03 0.31
N ASN A 329 -18.37 -11.02 -0.36
CA ASN A 329 -18.64 -11.77 -1.58
C ASN A 329 -18.35 -10.96 -2.88
N VAL A 330 -17.86 -9.72 -2.76
CA VAL A 330 -17.49 -8.84 -3.88
C VAL A 330 -16.01 -8.50 -3.82
N ALA A 331 -15.28 -8.84 -4.87
CA ALA A 331 -13.90 -8.46 -5.08
C ALA A 331 -13.78 -7.26 -6.02
N LEU A 332 -12.89 -6.33 -5.69
CA LEU A 332 -12.48 -5.23 -6.55
C LEU A 332 -10.97 -5.35 -6.85
N LEU A 333 -10.61 -5.48 -8.13
CA LEU A 333 -9.20 -5.57 -8.50
C LEU A 333 -8.51 -4.19 -8.38
N THR A 334 -7.51 -4.10 -7.53
CA THR A 334 -6.60 -2.96 -7.40
C THR A 334 -5.24 -3.35 -7.98
N SER A 335 -5.07 -3.16 -9.30
CA SER A 335 -3.82 -3.48 -9.98
C SER A 335 -2.91 -2.26 -10.04
N LEU A 336 -1.73 -2.34 -9.43
CA LEU A 336 -0.69 -1.31 -9.55
C LEU A 336 0.12 -1.43 -10.86
N LYS A 337 -0.02 -2.54 -11.60
CA LYS A 337 0.67 -2.72 -12.89
C LYS A 337 0.36 -1.61 -13.90
N GLN A 338 -0.80 -0.97 -13.78
CA GLN A 338 -1.23 0.12 -14.66
C GLN A 338 -0.26 1.31 -14.62
N GLU A 339 0.27 1.59 -13.43
CA GLU A 339 1.16 2.72 -13.16
C GLU A 339 2.53 2.60 -13.83
N TYR A 340 2.95 1.36 -14.16
CA TYR A 340 4.22 1.16 -14.87
C TYR A 340 4.20 1.85 -16.25
N LEU A 341 3.03 2.06 -16.84
CA LEU A 341 2.84 2.69 -18.14
C LEU A 341 1.94 3.94 -18.08
N GLY A 342 1.56 4.38 -16.89
CA GLY A 342 0.74 5.59 -16.69
C GLY A 342 -0.73 5.43 -17.11
N PHE A 343 -1.25 4.20 -17.16
CA PHE A 343 -2.68 3.97 -17.36
C PHE A 343 -3.45 4.25 -16.07
N LYS A 344 -4.60 4.89 -16.21
CA LYS A 344 -5.51 5.15 -15.09
C LYS A 344 -6.33 3.90 -14.78
N SER A 345 -6.61 3.70 -13.51
CA SER A 345 -7.57 2.74 -12.96
C SER A 345 -8.20 3.36 -11.73
N TYR A 346 -9.44 3.00 -11.40
CA TYR A 346 -10.22 3.72 -10.39
C TYR A 346 -10.72 2.87 -9.21
N PRO A 347 -9.90 1.97 -8.62
CA PRO A 347 -10.35 1.13 -7.52
C PRO A 347 -10.72 1.94 -6.27
N MET A 348 -10.02 3.04 -5.98
CA MET A 348 -10.34 3.86 -4.79
C MET A 348 -11.74 4.49 -4.91
N ALA A 349 -12.03 5.10 -6.06
CA ALA A 349 -13.33 5.72 -6.32
C ALA A 349 -14.48 4.70 -6.37
N ILE A 350 -14.28 3.56 -7.01
CA ILE A 350 -15.29 2.49 -7.04
C ILE A 350 -15.48 1.91 -5.64
N SER A 351 -14.40 1.67 -4.88
CA SER A 351 -14.49 1.26 -3.48
C SER A 351 -15.28 2.26 -2.64
N ARG A 352 -15.03 3.56 -2.80
CA ARG A 352 -15.79 4.59 -2.11
C ARG A 352 -17.27 4.55 -2.45
N PHE A 353 -17.62 4.44 -3.73
CA PHE A 353 -19.02 4.31 -4.15
C PHE A 353 -19.70 3.07 -3.56
N LEU A 354 -19.02 1.92 -3.57
CA LEU A 354 -19.53 0.68 -2.99
C LEU A 354 -19.74 0.82 -1.48
N THR A 355 -18.82 1.46 -0.76
CA THR A 355 -18.97 1.74 0.67
C THR A 355 -20.18 2.65 0.95
N ASP A 356 -20.36 3.72 0.16
CA ASP A 356 -21.49 4.65 0.31
C ASP A 356 -22.82 4.02 -0.10
N SER A 357 -22.79 2.98 -0.93
CA SER A 357 -23.96 2.16 -1.31
C SER A 357 -24.15 0.95 -0.37
N HIS A 358 -23.42 0.89 0.75
CA HIS A 358 -23.43 -0.20 1.74
C HIS A 358 -23.21 -1.60 1.15
N ILE A 359 -22.40 -1.69 0.10
CA ILE A 359 -21.99 -2.95 -0.54
C ILE A 359 -20.66 -3.37 0.07
N ALA A 360 -20.69 -4.43 0.89
CA ALA A 360 -19.48 -5.02 1.44
C ALA A 360 -18.59 -5.51 0.29
N HIS A 361 -17.30 -5.14 0.30
CA HIS A 361 -16.33 -5.51 -0.73
C HIS A 361 -14.91 -5.60 -0.17
N SER A 362 -14.10 -6.45 -0.78
CA SER A 362 -12.67 -6.59 -0.50
C SER A 362 -11.85 -6.24 -1.73
N MET A 363 -10.62 -5.79 -1.53
CA MET A 363 -9.70 -5.55 -2.64
C MET A 363 -8.86 -6.80 -2.91
N VAL A 364 -8.73 -7.14 -4.18
CA VAL A 364 -7.77 -8.12 -4.70
C VAL A 364 -6.63 -7.35 -5.35
N ILE A 365 -5.40 -7.79 -5.14
CA ILE A 365 -4.18 -7.09 -5.57
C ILE A 365 -3.42 -7.94 -6.60
N ASP A 366 -2.43 -7.36 -7.26
CA ASP A 366 -1.66 -8.07 -8.28
C ASP A 366 -0.96 -9.33 -7.73
N GLU A 367 -0.46 -9.29 -6.50
CA GLU A 367 0.29 -10.39 -5.88
C GLU A 367 -0.57 -11.57 -5.39
N ASN A 368 -1.89 -11.41 -5.23
CA ASN A 368 -2.78 -12.47 -4.75
C ASN A 368 -3.92 -12.80 -5.72
N MET A 369 -3.88 -12.27 -6.95
CA MET A 369 -4.87 -12.57 -7.99
C MET A 369 -4.67 -13.97 -8.57
N THR A 370 -5.04 -14.99 -7.81
CA THR A 370 -5.07 -16.40 -8.20
C THR A 370 -6.51 -16.89 -8.37
N TYR A 371 -6.69 -18.06 -8.98
CA TYR A 371 -8.02 -18.67 -9.06
C TYR A 371 -8.58 -18.97 -7.66
N GLU A 372 -7.73 -19.45 -6.75
CA GLU A 372 -8.12 -19.82 -5.39
C GLU A 372 -8.62 -18.59 -4.61
N THR A 373 -7.95 -17.45 -4.74
CA THR A 373 -8.43 -16.18 -4.17
C THR A 373 -9.73 -15.75 -4.81
N LEU A 374 -9.81 -15.72 -6.15
CA LEU A 374 -11.01 -15.24 -6.85
C LEU A 374 -12.23 -16.13 -6.60
N SER A 375 -12.04 -17.44 -6.45
CA SER A 375 -13.12 -18.41 -6.22
C SER A 375 -13.86 -18.24 -4.89
N GLN A 376 -13.31 -17.44 -3.97
CA GLN A 376 -13.96 -17.08 -2.71
C GLN A 376 -15.02 -15.98 -2.89
N TYR A 377 -15.03 -15.30 -4.03
CA TYR A 377 -15.93 -14.19 -4.31
C TYR A 377 -16.99 -14.58 -5.33
N SER A 378 -18.20 -14.03 -5.17
CA SER A 378 -19.28 -14.21 -6.14
C SER A 378 -19.14 -13.27 -7.34
N VAL A 379 -18.55 -12.09 -7.15
CA VAL A 379 -18.36 -11.08 -8.21
C VAL A 379 -16.95 -10.50 -8.15
N LEU A 380 -16.30 -10.40 -9.32
CA LEU A 380 -15.07 -9.63 -9.52
C LEU A 380 -15.37 -8.37 -10.33
N ILE A 381 -14.96 -7.22 -9.81
CA ILE A 381 -15.05 -5.93 -10.49
C ILE A 381 -13.66 -5.52 -10.97
N LEU A 382 -13.55 -5.18 -12.26
CA LEU A 382 -12.34 -4.64 -12.88
C LEU A 382 -12.53 -3.15 -13.15
N PRO A 383 -11.96 -2.25 -12.31
CA PRO A 383 -12.20 -0.81 -12.32
C PRO A 383 -11.38 -0.09 -13.41
N GLU A 384 -11.57 -0.51 -14.65
CA GLU A 384 -10.82 -0.11 -15.84
C GLU A 384 -9.34 -0.50 -15.68
N VAL A 385 -9.00 -1.67 -16.22
CA VAL A 385 -7.68 -2.30 -16.06
C VAL A 385 -7.07 -2.58 -17.44
N PRO A 386 -6.53 -1.55 -18.13
CA PRO A 386 -6.07 -1.68 -19.52
C PRO A 386 -4.89 -2.64 -19.69
N ILE A 387 -3.97 -2.66 -18.73
CA ILE A 387 -2.79 -3.52 -18.71
C ILE A 387 -3.12 -4.83 -17.99
N MET A 388 -3.02 -5.95 -18.70
CA MET A 388 -3.12 -7.29 -18.11
C MET A 388 -2.06 -8.22 -18.68
N THR A 389 -1.60 -9.21 -17.90
CA THR A 389 -0.80 -10.34 -18.42
C THR A 389 -1.72 -11.39 -19.05
N ASP A 390 -1.18 -12.28 -19.88
CA ASP A 390 -1.99 -13.39 -20.42
C ASP A 390 -2.43 -14.34 -19.30
N GLU A 391 -1.54 -14.61 -18.34
CA GLU A 391 -1.84 -15.36 -17.12
C GLU A 391 -3.03 -14.75 -16.33
N ALA A 392 -3.09 -13.42 -16.20
CA ALA A 392 -4.20 -12.74 -15.53
C ALA A 392 -5.52 -12.98 -16.26
N ILE A 393 -5.51 -12.90 -17.59
CA ILE A 393 -6.67 -13.16 -18.43
C ILE A 393 -7.13 -14.62 -18.27
N ASP A 394 -6.21 -15.58 -18.25
CA ASP A 394 -6.53 -16.99 -18.10
C ASP A 394 -7.11 -17.33 -16.72
N ILE A 395 -6.58 -16.73 -15.66
CA ILE A 395 -7.13 -16.84 -14.30
C ILE A 395 -8.58 -16.31 -14.25
N ILE A 396 -8.84 -15.15 -14.84
CA ILE A 396 -10.20 -14.57 -14.91
C ILE A 396 -11.13 -15.44 -15.74
N LYS A 397 -10.66 -15.99 -16.87
CA LYS A 397 -11.45 -16.93 -17.70
C LYS A 397 -11.81 -18.20 -16.94
N LYS A 398 -10.88 -18.75 -16.15
CA LYS A 398 -11.11 -19.91 -15.29
C LYS A 398 -12.16 -19.58 -14.22
N TYR A 399 -12.02 -18.45 -13.52
CA TYR A 399 -12.98 -17.96 -12.53
C TYR A 399 -14.40 -17.79 -13.10
N VAL A 400 -14.55 -17.12 -14.24
CA VAL A 400 -15.86 -16.94 -14.89
C VAL A 400 -16.45 -18.26 -15.39
N SER A 401 -15.61 -19.16 -15.91
CA SER A 401 -16.07 -20.48 -16.37
C SER A 401 -16.55 -21.37 -15.21
N ALA A 402 -16.02 -21.17 -14.00
CA ALA A 402 -16.48 -21.83 -12.78
C ALA A 402 -17.78 -21.24 -12.21
N GLY A 403 -18.33 -20.16 -12.79
CA GLY A 403 -19.59 -19.53 -12.37
C GLY A 403 -19.43 -18.19 -11.66
N GLY A 404 -18.20 -17.68 -11.53
CA GLY A 404 -17.94 -16.36 -10.98
C GLY A 404 -18.50 -15.24 -11.84
N GLY A 405 -19.16 -14.25 -11.22
CA GLY A 405 -19.64 -13.05 -11.89
C GLY A 405 -18.50 -12.07 -12.19
N LEU A 406 -18.53 -11.40 -13.34
CA LEU A 406 -17.51 -10.44 -13.75
C LEU A 406 -18.14 -9.11 -14.21
N ILE A 407 -17.65 -7.99 -13.67
CA ILE A 407 -18.00 -6.65 -14.12
C ILE A 407 -16.74 -5.96 -14.64
N VAL A 408 -16.77 -5.54 -15.90
CA VAL A 408 -15.62 -4.98 -16.61
C VAL A 408 -15.90 -3.53 -16.96
N PHE A 409 -15.12 -2.60 -16.40
CA PHE A 409 -15.20 -1.19 -16.79
C PHE A 409 -14.32 -0.90 -17.99
N GLY A 410 -14.87 -0.14 -18.94
CA GLY A 410 -14.15 0.54 -19.99
C GLY A 410 -13.17 -0.35 -20.75
N ASN A 411 -11.99 0.21 -21.01
CA ASN A 411 -10.95 -0.39 -21.82
C ASN A 411 -10.10 -1.37 -20.99
N THR A 412 -10.66 -2.50 -20.57
CA THR A 412 -9.94 -3.51 -19.78
C THR A 412 -9.29 -4.60 -20.65
N GLY A 413 -8.02 -4.91 -20.37
CA GLY A 413 -7.26 -5.99 -21.01
C GLY A 413 -6.74 -5.67 -22.41
N LEU A 414 -6.83 -4.42 -22.87
CA LEU A 414 -6.44 -4.02 -24.23
C LEU A 414 -4.93 -4.07 -24.49
N TYR A 415 -4.10 -4.05 -23.45
CA TYR A 415 -2.65 -3.99 -23.57
C TYR A 415 -1.97 -5.04 -22.68
N ASN A 416 -0.88 -5.60 -23.18
CA ASN A 416 -0.04 -6.47 -22.37
C ASN A 416 0.79 -5.67 -21.34
N GLN A 417 1.55 -6.38 -20.51
CA GLN A 417 2.37 -5.81 -19.43
C GLN A 417 3.49 -4.86 -19.89
N TYR A 418 3.72 -4.74 -21.20
CA TYR A 418 4.69 -3.85 -21.82
C TYR A 418 4.03 -2.75 -22.68
N GLY A 419 2.71 -2.60 -22.60
CA GLY A 419 1.96 -1.57 -23.31
C GLY A 419 1.72 -1.89 -24.78
N ARG A 420 2.01 -3.13 -25.23
CA ARG A 420 1.69 -3.56 -26.60
C ARG A 420 0.19 -3.85 -26.68
N LYS A 421 -0.48 -3.27 -27.66
CA LYS A 421 -1.91 -3.49 -27.91
C LYS A 421 -2.16 -4.95 -28.27
N ARG A 422 -3.19 -5.56 -27.69
CA ARG A 422 -3.64 -6.91 -28.03
C ARG A 422 -4.57 -6.90 -29.24
N ASN A 423 -4.60 -8.02 -29.95
CA ASN A 423 -5.61 -8.27 -30.99
C ASN A 423 -7.01 -8.46 -30.39
N ARG A 424 -7.09 -9.03 -29.18
CA ARG A 424 -8.32 -9.26 -28.41
C ARG A 424 -8.12 -8.77 -26.98
N GLY A 425 -8.98 -7.86 -26.53
CA GLY A 425 -9.05 -7.45 -25.13
C GLY A 425 -9.70 -8.53 -24.27
N LEU A 426 -10.00 -8.21 -23.00
CA LEU A 426 -10.56 -9.21 -22.09
C LEU A 426 -11.92 -9.73 -22.59
N LEU A 427 -12.83 -8.85 -23.01
CA LEU A 427 -14.16 -9.25 -23.48
C LEU A 427 -14.09 -10.04 -24.79
N GLU A 428 -13.23 -9.64 -25.73
CA GLU A 428 -13.04 -10.39 -26.97
C GLU A 428 -12.38 -11.75 -26.72
N ALA A 429 -11.60 -11.91 -25.65
CA ALA A 429 -11.08 -13.21 -25.22
C ALA A 429 -12.18 -14.16 -24.72
N PHE A 430 -13.35 -13.64 -24.34
CA PHE A 430 -14.58 -14.40 -24.11
C PHE A 430 -15.46 -14.55 -25.35
N GLY A 431 -15.05 -14.03 -26.51
CA GLY A 431 -15.87 -13.98 -27.72
C GLY A 431 -17.00 -12.95 -27.64
N LEU A 432 -16.90 -11.97 -26.73
CA LEU A 432 -17.91 -10.94 -26.52
C LEU A 432 -17.50 -9.65 -27.24
N HIS A 433 -18.48 -9.00 -27.86
CA HIS A 433 -18.30 -7.74 -28.55
C HIS A 433 -19.24 -6.68 -28.00
N ILE A 434 -18.69 -5.52 -27.64
CA ILE A 434 -19.43 -4.36 -27.16
C ILE A 434 -20.20 -3.76 -28.34
N ARG A 435 -21.54 -3.78 -28.29
CA ARG A 435 -22.39 -3.16 -29.33
C ARG A 435 -22.47 -1.65 -29.18
N PHE A 436 -22.62 -1.17 -27.95
CA PHE A 436 -22.82 0.24 -27.62
C PHE A 436 -21.85 0.69 -26.52
N LYS A 437 -20.74 1.35 -26.92
CA LYS A 437 -19.64 1.70 -26.00
C LYS A 437 -20.04 2.57 -24.80
N ASN A 438 -21.11 3.35 -24.95
CA ASN A 438 -21.59 4.31 -23.95
C ASN A 438 -22.74 3.76 -23.08
N SER A 439 -23.05 2.47 -23.17
CA SER A 439 -24.12 1.85 -22.37
C SER A 439 -23.63 0.59 -21.67
N VAL A 440 -24.23 0.33 -20.50
CA VAL A 440 -24.07 -0.92 -19.78
C VAL A 440 -24.62 -2.07 -20.63
N GLN A 441 -23.87 -3.17 -20.71
CA GLN A 441 -24.28 -4.37 -21.44
C GLN A 441 -24.09 -5.61 -20.58
N LYS A 442 -25.09 -6.49 -20.58
CA LYS A 442 -25.07 -7.78 -19.88
C LYS A 442 -24.89 -8.90 -20.90
N PHE A 443 -23.94 -9.80 -20.65
CA PHE A 443 -23.71 -11.00 -21.42
C PHE A 443 -23.96 -12.20 -20.51
N ASN A 444 -24.95 -13.01 -20.86
CA ASN A 444 -25.31 -14.21 -20.12
C ASN A 444 -25.25 -15.42 -21.04
N SER A 445 -24.50 -16.45 -20.66
CA SER A 445 -24.47 -17.73 -21.36
C SER A 445 -24.15 -18.84 -20.38
N LEU A 446 -25.05 -19.83 -20.28
CA LEU A 446 -24.94 -20.95 -19.33
C LEU A 446 -24.74 -20.43 -17.88
N LYS A 447 -23.55 -20.65 -17.31
CA LYS A 447 -23.15 -20.20 -15.96
C LYS A 447 -22.37 -18.89 -15.95
N ARG A 448 -22.11 -18.27 -17.11
CA ARG A 448 -21.24 -17.09 -17.24
C ARG A 448 -22.09 -15.82 -17.21
N LYS A 449 -21.87 -14.97 -16.20
CA LYS A 449 -22.47 -13.64 -16.09
C LYS A 449 -21.37 -12.59 -16.17
N ILE A 450 -21.30 -11.90 -17.30
CA ILE A 450 -20.33 -10.84 -17.55
C ILE A 450 -21.09 -9.54 -17.86
N ALA A 451 -20.77 -8.46 -17.17
CA ALA A 451 -21.26 -7.12 -17.49
C ALA A 451 -20.13 -6.23 -18.00
N TYR A 452 -20.40 -5.48 -19.06
CA TYR A 452 -19.59 -4.34 -19.47
C TYR A 452 -20.20 -3.06 -18.91
N TYR A 453 -19.35 -2.24 -18.29
CA TYR A 453 -19.65 -0.90 -17.82
C TYR A 453 -18.83 0.11 -18.64
N PRO A 454 -19.41 1.17 -19.21
CA PRO A 454 -18.64 2.18 -19.96
C PRO A 454 -17.50 2.81 -19.14
N SER A 455 -16.45 3.30 -19.82
CA SER A 455 -15.40 4.09 -19.15
C SER A 455 -16.01 5.32 -18.48
N ILE A 456 -15.65 5.54 -17.22
CA ILE A 456 -16.07 6.72 -16.44
C ILE A 456 -14.83 7.39 -15.89
N ARG A 457 -14.72 8.70 -16.08
CA ARG A 457 -13.67 9.50 -15.44
C ARG A 457 -14.01 9.68 -13.96
N LEU A 458 -13.24 9.02 -13.11
CA LEU A 458 -13.34 9.08 -11.65
C LEU A 458 -12.06 9.68 -11.04
N PRO A 459 -12.08 10.14 -9.78
CA PRO A 459 -10.88 10.59 -9.11
C PRO A 459 -10.00 9.40 -8.70
N MET A 460 -8.67 9.59 -8.65
CA MET A 460 -7.73 8.53 -8.21
C MET A 460 -7.78 8.30 -6.70
N VAL A 461 -8.18 9.32 -5.94
CA VAL A 461 -8.40 9.30 -4.49
C VAL A 461 -9.79 9.88 -4.25
N SER A 462 -10.57 9.26 -3.38
CA SER A 462 -12.00 9.58 -3.19
C SER A 462 -12.36 9.72 -1.72
N ARG A 463 -11.52 10.47 -0.98
CA ARG A 463 -11.73 10.70 0.44
C ARG A 463 -12.96 11.57 0.71
N GLU A 464 -13.24 12.55 -0.14
CA GLU A 464 -14.43 13.42 -0.05
C GLU A 464 -15.70 12.78 -0.66
N GLY A 465 -15.60 11.55 -1.18
CA GLY A 465 -16.70 10.93 -1.92
C GLY A 465 -16.62 11.19 -3.42
N LEU A 466 -17.74 10.96 -4.10
CA LEU A 466 -17.92 11.23 -5.53
C LEU A 466 -18.94 12.34 -5.72
N SER A 467 -18.82 13.10 -6.81
CA SER A 467 -19.85 14.09 -7.16
C SER A 467 -21.17 13.42 -7.55
N GLU A 468 -22.29 14.14 -7.46
CA GLU A 468 -23.61 13.62 -7.85
C GLU A 468 -23.64 13.14 -9.32
N GLU A 469 -22.91 13.81 -10.22
CA GLU A 469 -22.76 13.36 -11.60
C GLU A 469 -22.04 12.01 -11.69
N GLN A 470 -20.99 11.81 -10.91
CA GLN A 470 -20.24 10.55 -10.85
C GLN A 470 -21.08 9.43 -10.23
N LYS A 471 -21.80 9.72 -9.13
CA LYS A 471 -22.75 8.78 -8.50
C LYS A 471 -23.83 8.35 -9.50
N ARG A 472 -24.42 9.30 -10.23
CA ARG A 472 -25.42 9.02 -11.29
C ARG A 472 -24.85 8.13 -12.41
N LYS A 473 -23.59 8.32 -12.80
CA LYS A 473 -22.94 7.44 -13.80
C LYS A 473 -22.72 6.02 -13.28
N LEU A 474 -22.61 5.83 -11.97
CA LEU A 474 -22.41 4.53 -11.31
C LEU A 474 -23.71 3.87 -10.81
N SER A 475 -24.88 4.50 -10.99
CA SER A 475 -26.15 4.06 -10.41
C SER A 475 -26.60 2.65 -10.80
N ASN A 476 -26.15 2.13 -11.94
CA ASN A 476 -26.45 0.76 -12.36
C ASN A 476 -25.56 -0.30 -11.68
N LEU A 477 -24.45 0.10 -11.06
CA LEU A 477 -23.48 -0.83 -10.50
C LEU A 477 -24.06 -1.75 -9.41
N PRO A 478 -24.85 -1.28 -8.42
CA PRO A 478 -25.44 -2.15 -7.41
C PRO A 478 -26.28 -3.29 -8.00
N ALA A 479 -27.21 -2.96 -8.91
CA ALA A 479 -28.06 -3.94 -9.58
C ALA A 479 -27.27 -4.92 -10.48
N LEU A 480 -26.14 -4.48 -11.05
CA LEU A 480 -25.25 -5.37 -11.79
C LEU A 480 -24.52 -6.36 -10.90
N ILE A 481 -24.09 -5.91 -9.71
CA ILE A 481 -23.45 -6.79 -8.71
C ILE A 481 -24.44 -7.86 -8.26
N GLU A 482 -25.68 -7.49 -7.93
CA GLU A 482 -26.74 -8.44 -7.59
C GLU A 482 -26.98 -9.47 -8.70
N TRP A 483 -27.12 -8.97 -9.92
CA TRP A 483 -27.34 -9.81 -11.09
C TRP A 483 -26.19 -10.81 -11.31
N ALA A 484 -24.94 -10.34 -11.22
CA ALA A 484 -23.75 -11.15 -11.45
C ALA A 484 -23.47 -12.16 -10.30
N GLY A 485 -23.69 -11.77 -9.05
CA GLY A 485 -23.29 -12.52 -7.85
C GLY A 485 -24.20 -13.69 -7.47
N SER A 486 -25.37 -13.82 -8.09
CA SER A 486 -26.21 -15.04 -8.02
C SER A 486 -26.76 -15.43 -6.62
N LYS A 487 -26.90 -14.47 -5.69
CA LYS A 487 -27.50 -14.50 -4.31
C LYS A 487 -26.47 -14.56 -3.16
N ASN A 488 -26.87 -14.07 -1.98
CA ASN A 488 -26.10 -13.91 -0.72
C ASN A 488 -25.12 -12.71 -0.65
N LEU A 489 -25.41 -11.63 -1.37
CA LEU A 489 -24.66 -10.38 -1.20
C LEU A 489 -25.18 -9.62 0.02
N PHE A 490 -24.27 -9.03 0.79
CA PHE A 490 -24.63 -8.18 1.91
C PHE A 490 -24.85 -6.74 1.43
N TYR A 491 -26.06 -6.24 1.66
CA TYR A 491 -26.46 -4.86 1.44
C TYR A 491 -27.01 -4.30 2.74
N GLY A 492 -26.57 -3.12 3.12
CA GLY A 492 -27.22 -2.32 4.16
C GLY A 492 -28.19 -1.32 3.54
N ASN A 493 -29.29 -1.02 4.22
CA ASN A 493 -30.04 0.22 4.00
C ASN A 493 -29.78 1.11 5.22
N LEU A 494 -28.64 1.81 5.20
CA LEU A 494 -28.15 2.60 6.33
C LEU A 494 -28.11 4.09 5.94
N PRO A 495 -28.07 5.00 6.92
CA PRO A 495 -27.85 6.43 6.61
C PRO A 495 -26.52 6.66 5.88
N GLU A 496 -26.44 7.66 5.01
CA GLU A 496 -25.23 7.96 4.20
C GLU A 496 -23.97 8.20 5.06
N ALA A 497 -24.17 8.76 6.26
CA ALA A 497 -23.09 9.00 7.22
C ALA A 497 -22.53 7.72 7.87
N VAL A 498 -23.19 6.57 7.69
CA VAL A 498 -22.79 5.29 8.29
C VAL A 498 -22.08 4.44 7.24
N GLU A 499 -20.94 3.88 7.61
CA GLU A 499 -20.33 2.78 6.84
C GLU A 499 -20.51 1.46 7.57
N CYS A 500 -20.71 0.40 6.80
CA CYS A 500 -20.76 -0.98 7.28
C CYS A 500 -19.58 -1.77 6.70
N ASN A 501 -18.78 -2.38 7.57
CA ASN A 501 -17.73 -3.30 7.19
C ASN A 501 -17.92 -4.64 7.90
N LEU A 502 -17.59 -5.72 7.19
CA LEU A 502 -17.79 -7.08 7.68
C LEU A 502 -16.46 -7.76 7.93
N MET A 503 -16.40 -8.51 9.03
CA MET A 503 -15.31 -9.43 9.30
C MET A 503 -15.85 -10.78 9.70
N TRP A 504 -15.16 -11.84 9.29
CA TRP A 504 -15.45 -13.20 9.67
C TRP A 504 -14.42 -13.66 10.70
N LYS A 505 -14.88 -14.26 11.81
CA LYS A 505 -14.01 -14.93 12.78
C LYS A 505 -14.20 -16.45 12.65
N PRO A 506 -13.32 -17.16 11.92
CA PRO A 506 -13.51 -18.57 11.62
C PRO A 506 -13.63 -19.46 12.86
N LYS A 507 -12.79 -19.22 13.87
CA LYS A 507 -12.74 -20.04 15.09
C LYS A 507 -14.05 -20.08 15.87
N ASP A 508 -14.80 -18.98 15.82
CA ASP A 508 -16.05 -18.83 16.58
C ASP A 508 -17.29 -18.98 15.69
N ASN A 509 -17.10 -19.15 14.37
CA ASN A 509 -18.16 -19.09 13.37
C ASN A 509 -19.02 -17.81 13.50
N LYS A 510 -18.38 -16.65 13.71
CA LYS A 510 -19.04 -15.36 13.93
C LYS A 510 -18.78 -14.36 12.82
N LEU A 511 -19.84 -13.74 12.34
CA LEU A 511 -19.77 -12.55 11.49
C LEU A 511 -19.82 -11.31 12.39
N LEU A 512 -18.79 -10.47 12.29
CA LEU A 512 -18.73 -9.16 12.92
C LEU A 512 -19.24 -8.11 11.94
N VAL A 513 -20.22 -7.33 12.38
CA VAL A 513 -20.77 -6.21 11.62
C VAL A 513 -20.31 -4.92 12.29
N HIS A 514 -19.41 -4.19 11.64
CA HIS A 514 -18.89 -2.92 12.13
C HIS A 514 -19.65 -1.76 11.50
N LEU A 515 -20.41 -1.04 12.32
CA LEU A 515 -21.13 0.16 11.93
C LEU A 515 -20.39 1.39 12.48
N VAL A 516 -19.94 2.27 11.59
CA VAL A 516 -19.17 3.46 11.95
C VAL A 516 -19.94 4.70 11.51
N ASN A 517 -20.34 5.53 12.47
CA ASN A 517 -21.02 6.80 12.21
C ASN A 517 -19.99 7.93 12.02
N TYR A 518 -19.90 8.46 10.80
CA TYR A 518 -19.00 9.56 10.44
C TYR A 518 -19.60 10.94 10.69
N ASN A 519 -20.86 11.04 11.15
CA ASN A 519 -21.56 12.30 11.39
C ASN A 519 -21.04 13.03 12.65
N VAL A 520 -19.75 13.35 12.61
CA VAL A 520 -18.98 14.05 13.63
C VAL A 520 -18.28 15.22 12.94
N ASP A 521 -18.63 16.44 13.32
CA ASP A 521 -18.01 17.64 12.74
C ASP A 521 -16.59 17.88 13.29
N LYS A 522 -15.88 18.88 12.74
CA LYS A 522 -14.54 19.25 13.23
C LYS A 522 -14.52 19.79 14.66
N GLY A 523 -15.66 20.28 15.14
CA GLY A 523 -15.90 20.69 16.52
C GLY A 523 -16.17 19.51 17.46
N GLY A 524 -16.35 18.30 16.93
CA GLY A 524 -16.65 17.09 17.68
C GLY A 524 -18.13 16.88 18.02
N HIS A 525 -19.05 17.69 17.49
CA HIS A 525 -20.49 17.45 17.68
C HIS A 525 -20.92 16.24 16.88
N ILE A 526 -21.62 15.33 17.54
CA ILE A 526 -22.19 14.14 16.92
C ILE A 526 -23.62 14.51 16.55
N ASN A 527 -23.92 14.59 15.26
CA ASN A 527 -25.31 14.76 14.85
C ASN A 527 -25.96 13.38 14.89
N HIS A 528 -26.81 13.18 15.89
CA HIS A 528 -27.52 11.93 16.08
C HIS A 528 -28.41 11.67 14.87
N LEU A 529 -28.22 10.51 14.25
CA LEU A 529 -29.09 10.03 13.19
C LEU A 529 -30.37 9.55 13.87
N GLU A 530 -31.49 10.21 13.59
CA GLU A 530 -32.80 9.71 13.99
C GLU A 530 -33.03 8.37 13.30
N ASN A 531 -33.47 7.36 14.06
CA ASN A 531 -33.78 6.00 13.61
C ASN A 531 -32.58 5.19 13.07
N PHE A 532 -31.87 4.54 13.99
CA PHE A 532 -30.97 3.43 13.67
C PHE A 532 -31.76 2.12 13.83
N PRO A 533 -32.23 1.47 12.74
CA PRO A 533 -32.66 0.09 12.85
C PRO A 533 -31.40 -0.76 13.07
N ILE A 534 -31.23 -1.29 14.28
CA ILE A 534 -30.20 -2.31 14.57
C ILE A 534 -30.70 -3.66 14.09
#